data_AF-A0A2W6CJ18-F1
#
_entry.id   AF-A0A2W6CJ18-F1
#
_cell.length_a   1.000
_cell.length_b   1.000
_cell.length_c   1.000
_cell.angle_alpha   90.00
_cell.angle_beta   90.00
_cell.angle_gamma   90.00
#
_symmetry.space_group_name_H-M   'P 1'
#
loop_
_entity.id
_entity.type
_entity.pdbx_description
1 polymer ?
#
loop_
_entity_poly.entity_id
_entity_poly.type
_entity_poly.pdbx_seq_one_letter_code
_entity_poly.pdbx_strand_id
1 'polypeptide(L)'
;MESKSFGTHSLFVTLLLAVAVAGALAGCDQNVQPGPAFSASDEAIRYTRAYNNGDDPGIAGEFALSAVDAQGHSRAITTLKEPNTDVAGIYLHIFAYGSGKLARFIPAEPEFGLSHGLSAGSPAQIEIVDLNTGAASQYQAPPVIDPYVGQSYFTTPFSPNGTQLIIPDRRNRNYYLLNLKNSQIAPIPNLKAFSIIGWSAADGLIYAHVIKLPGQGGGEVVEQVSPQGQVLVLNLPHEGNNIYDEILSPDGKELYYRTVTSTQALPSPDPFNVRPEENVFERYDIASGSSTIVARAAAGDDFSVGAFNFTLSSDGHSLAYVEERPTVTGTEQQGAATIWRVDLTLNSQPVKVIAGLNHPFRLLWCNESLYYYDGEVGWRGWHGMAMAGGKPVRIAGEVLGCAP
;
A
#
# COMPACT_ATOMS: atom_id res chain seq x y z
N MET A 1 75.95 14.13 2.16
CA MET A 1 75.66 14.15 3.60
C MET A 1 74.18 13.85 3.75
N GLU A 2 73.92 12.70 4.36
CA GLU A 2 72.69 12.15 4.95
C GLU A 2 71.36 12.91 4.72
N SER A 3 70.41 12.26 4.03
CA SER A 3 69.00 12.36 4.42
C SER A 3 68.61 11.04 5.08
N LYS A 4 68.09 11.14 6.31
CA LYS A 4 67.64 10.01 7.13
C LYS A 4 66.27 9.51 6.66
N SER A 5 66.13 8.20 6.77
CA SER A 5 64.96 7.37 6.49
C SER A 5 64.08 7.16 7.74
N PHE A 6 62.86 6.67 7.47
CA PHE A 6 61.83 6.03 8.33
C PHE A 6 60.97 6.96 9.22
N GLY A 7 59.64 6.80 9.30
CA GLY A 7 58.77 5.76 8.75
C GLY A 7 57.29 5.92 9.14
N THR A 8 56.45 5.18 8.41
CA THR A 8 55.20 4.50 8.86
C THR A 8 54.19 5.25 9.73
N HIS A 9 53.20 5.89 9.11
CA HIS A 9 51.79 5.84 9.50
C HIS A 9 51.00 5.49 8.23
N SER A 10 50.86 4.20 7.91
CA SER A 10 49.75 3.35 8.36
C SER A 10 48.38 3.98 8.04
N LEU A 11 47.80 3.68 6.89
CA LEU A 11 46.77 2.63 6.79
C LEU A 11 45.53 2.96 7.64
N PHE A 12 44.91 4.13 7.44
CA PHE A 12 43.65 4.49 8.12
C PHE A 12 42.68 5.36 7.30
N VAL A 13 42.90 5.52 5.99
CA VAL A 13 42.03 6.36 5.13
C VAL A 13 41.23 5.56 4.09
N THR A 14 41.50 4.26 3.92
CA THR A 14 40.84 3.45 2.89
C THR A 14 39.75 2.50 3.41
N LEU A 15 39.35 2.62 4.69
CA LEU A 15 38.30 1.78 5.29
C LEU A 15 37.01 2.54 5.66
N LEU A 16 36.86 3.80 5.25
CA LEU A 16 35.67 4.61 5.53
C LEU A 16 34.88 5.03 4.28
N LEU A 17 35.32 4.63 3.08
CA LEU A 17 34.57 4.85 1.84
C LEU A 17 33.85 3.60 1.30
N ALA A 18 34.00 2.43 1.92
CA ALA A 18 33.36 1.19 1.47
C ALA A 18 32.00 0.90 2.12
N VAL A 19 31.58 1.66 3.15
CA VAL A 19 30.30 1.45 3.87
C VAL A 19 29.21 2.45 3.45
N ALA A 20 29.56 3.51 2.71
CA ALA A 20 28.63 4.57 2.32
C ALA A 20 28.01 4.40 0.92
N VAL A 21 28.51 3.48 0.08
CA VAL A 21 28.11 3.39 -1.34
C VAL A 21 27.13 2.24 -1.64
N ALA A 22 26.91 1.30 -0.71
CA ALA A 22 25.92 0.23 -0.88
C ALA A 22 24.46 0.67 -0.61
N GLY A 23 24.24 1.86 -0.05
CA GLY A 23 22.91 2.36 0.34
C GLY A 23 22.21 3.27 -0.66
N ALA A 24 22.79 3.53 -1.84
CA ALA A 24 22.37 4.63 -2.71
C ALA A 24 21.93 4.22 -4.14
N LEU A 25 21.82 2.91 -4.45
CA LEU A 25 21.44 2.46 -5.81
C LEU A 25 20.21 1.53 -5.86
N ALA A 26 19.47 1.38 -4.75
CA ALA A 26 18.10 0.89 -4.85
C ALA A 26 17.23 2.06 -5.33
N GLY A 27 16.94 2.11 -6.63
CA GLY A 27 15.82 2.90 -7.15
C GLY A 27 14.55 2.39 -6.48
N CYS A 28 14.11 3.06 -5.42
CA CYS A 28 12.87 2.78 -4.72
C CYS A 28 11.71 3.13 -5.63
N ASP A 29 11.11 2.10 -6.23
CA ASP A 29 9.92 2.24 -7.05
C ASP A 29 8.70 2.33 -6.12
N GLN A 30 8.00 3.46 -6.21
CA GLN A 30 6.93 3.92 -5.31
C GLN A 30 5.62 3.12 -5.45
N ASN A 31 5.65 1.84 -5.84
CA ASN A 31 4.57 1.30 -6.67
C ASN A 31 3.74 0.16 -6.05
N VAL A 32 4.17 -0.47 -4.95
CA VAL A 32 3.31 -1.43 -4.22
C VAL A 32 2.65 -0.73 -3.04
N GLN A 33 1.34 -0.55 -3.14
CA GLN A 33 0.54 -0.05 -2.03
C GLN A 33 0.24 -1.22 -1.07
N PRO A 34 0.43 -1.06 0.24
CA PRO A 34 0.01 -2.07 1.20
C PRO A 34 -1.50 -2.27 1.10
N GLY A 35 -1.95 -3.52 1.03
CA GLY A 35 -3.36 -3.81 1.21
C GLY A 35 -3.73 -3.73 2.69
N PRO A 36 -4.92 -3.24 3.05
CA PRO A 36 -5.42 -3.35 4.41
C PRO A 36 -5.72 -4.83 4.71
N ALA A 37 -4.71 -5.59 5.11
CA ALA A 37 -4.95 -6.86 5.79
C ALA A 37 -4.95 -6.58 7.28
N PHE A 38 -6.12 -6.69 7.88
CA PHE A 38 -6.26 -6.62 9.32
C PHE A 38 -5.78 -7.94 9.91
N SER A 39 -4.82 -7.86 10.83
CA SER A 39 -4.33 -9.01 11.57
C SER A 39 -4.15 -8.67 13.04
N ALA A 40 -4.35 -9.68 13.88
CA ALA A 40 -4.04 -9.64 15.30
C ALA A 40 -2.54 -9.83 15.59
N SER A 41 -1.70 -10.05 14.57
CA SER A 41 -0.25 -10.06 14.72
C SER A 41 0.31 -8.64 14.82
N ASP A 42 1.34 -8.46 15.66
CA ASP A 42 2.15 -7.25 15.70
C ASP A 42 3.17 -7.18 14.54
N GLU A 43 3.33 -8.28 13.79
CA GLU A 43 4.30 -8.38 12.71
C GLU A 43 3.70 -7.86 11.39
N ALA A 44 4.54 -7.21 10.58
CA ALA A 44 4.25 -6.92 9.18
C ALA A 44 4.98 -7.90 8.25
N ILE A 45 4.44 -8.10 7.06
CA ILE A 45 5.10 -8.85 5.99
C ILE A 45 6.01 -7.92 5.22
N ARG A 46 7.26 -8.33 5.09
CA ARG A 46 8.33 -7.60 4.46
C ARG A 46 9.00 -8.43 3.39
N TYR A 47 9.36 -7.80 2.27
CA TYR A 47 10.26 -8.40 1.31
C TYR A 47 11.58 -7.63 1.22
N THR A 48 12.65 -8.38 1.04
CA THR A 48 14.01 -7.86 0.84
C THR A 48 14.64 -8.58 -0.34
N ARG A 49 15.34 -7.85 -1.20
CA ARG A 49 16.17 -8.48 -2.24
C ARG A 49 17.33 -9.20 -1.54
N ALA A 50 17.46 -10.50 -1.76
CA ALA A 50 18.64 -11.23 -1.35
C ALA A 50 19.80 -10.72 -2.22
N TYR A 51 20.75 -10.02 -1.61
CA TYR A 51 21.96 -9.63 -2.30
C TYR A 51 22.76 -10.90 -2.61
N ASN A 52 22.81 -11.29 -3.88
CA ASN A 52 23.85 -12.21 -4.33
C ASN A 52 25.18 -11.46 -4.30
N ASN A 53 26.08 -11.89 -3.41
CA ASN A 53 27.46 -11.43 -3.41
C ASN A 53 28.12 -11.87 -4.72
N GLY A 54 28.30 -10.95 -5.67
CA GLY A 54 29.21 -11.12 -6.80
C GLY A 54 28.64 -10.64 -8.14
N ASP A 55 29.16 -9.51 -8.61
CA ASP A 55 29.53 -9.07 -9.98
C ASP A 55 28.75 -9.51 -11.24
N ASP A 56 27.61 -10.21 -11.14
CA ASP A 56 26.88 -10.70 -12.31
C ASP A 56 25.46 -10.08 -12.37
N PRO A 57 25.29 -8.93 -13.06
CA PRO A 57 24.03 -8.19 -13.12
C PRO A 57 22.91 -8.90 -13.90
N GLY A 58 23.08 -10.17 -14.28
CA GLY A 58 22.13 -10.95 -15.09
C GLY A 58 21.54 -12.20 -14.43
N ILE A 59 21.76 -12.44 -13.13
CA ILE A 59 21.16 -13.58 -12.42
C ILE A 59 19.90 -13.12 -11.71
N ALA A 60 18.76 -13.74 -12.07
CA ALA A 60 17.46 -13.57 -11.39
C ALA A 60 17.62 -13.44 -9.87
N GLY A 61 17.19 -12.31 -9.30
CA GLY A 61 17.29 -12.07 -7.88
C GLY A 61 16.43 -13.04 -7.08
N GLU A 62 16.87 -13.42 -5.88
CA GLU A 62 15.98 -14.04 -4.91
C GLU A 62 15.42 -12.96 -3.99
N PHE A 63 14.17 -13.08 -3.57
CA PHE A 63 13.54 -12.18 -2.61
C PHE A 63 13.15 -12.95 -1.37
N ALA A 64 13.71 -12.57 -0.24
CA ALA A 64 13.33 -13.13 1.04
C ALA A 64 12.05 -12.45 1.52
N LEU A 65 11.00 -13.24 1.71
CA LEU A 65 9.77 -12.85 2.38
C LEU A 65 9.88 -13.20 3.86
N SER A 66 9.59 -12.25 4.73
CA SER A 66 9.72 -12.40 6.19
C SER A 66 8.60 -11.68 6.91
N ALA A 67 8.22 -12.20 8.08
CA ALA A 67 7.50 -11.42 9.07
C ALA A 67 8.52 -10.55 9.83
N VAL A 68 8.18 -9.30 10.13
CA VAL A 68 9.04 -8.36 10.87
C VAL A 68 8.21 -7.67 11.94
N ASP A 69 8.73 -7.58 13.16
CA ASP A 69 8.09 -6.80 14.23
C ASP A 69 8.48 -5.32 14.17
N ALA A 70 7.83 -4.49 14.99
CA ALA A 70 8.09 -3.05 15.07
C ALA A 70 9.49 -2.73 15.60
N GLN A 71 10.21 -3.70 16.15
CA GLN A 71 11.59 -3.57 16.64
C GLN A 71 12.61 -4.01 15.58
N GLY A 72 12.15 -4.47 14.41
CA GLY A 72 12.98 -4.90 13.30
C GLY A 72 13.47 -6.35 13.39
N HIS A 73 13.03 -7.13 14.39
CA HIS A 73 13.30 -8.56 14.41
C HIS A 73 12.50 -9.23 13.31
N SER A 74 13.15 -10.11 12.55
CA SER A 74 12.51 -10.76 11.41
C SER A 74 12.57 -12.28 11.49
N ARG A 75 11.46 -12.91 11.11
CA ARG A 75 11.32 -14.35 10.92
C ARG A 75 11.12 -14.66 9.45
N ALA A 76 11.96 -15.53 8.89
CA ALA A 76 11.83 -15.95 7.50
C ALA A 76 10.52 -16.72 7.26
N ILE A 77 9.87 -16.47 6.13
CA ILE A 77 8.68 -17.19 5.66
C ILE A 77 9.08 -18.08 4.48
N THR A 78 9.57 -17.46 3.41
CA THR A 78 9.98 -18.17 2.19
C THR A 78 10.88 -17.28 1.34
N THR A 79 11.47 -17.86 0.30
CA THR A 79 12.23 -17.14 -0.71
C THR A 79 11.51 -17.27 -2.06
N LEU A 80 11.24 -16.12 -2.68
CA LEU A 80 10.61 -16.04 -3.99
C LEU A 80 11.66 -15.75 -5.06
N LYS A 81 11.64 -16.52 -6.13
CA LYS A 81 12.51 -16.25 -7.29
C LYS A 81 11.96 -15.08 -8.08
N GLU A 82 12.81 -14.13 -8.46
CA GLU A 82 12.51 -13.13 -9.48
C GLU A 82 12.29 -13.86 -10.79
N PRO A 83 11.25 -13.53 -11.55
CA PRO A 83 11.17 -13.97 -12.93
C PRO A 83 12.41 -13.45 -13.68
N ASN A 84 12.91 -14.22 -14.65
CA ASN A 84 14.09 -13.83 -15.42
C ASN A 84 13.73 -12.63 -16.31
N THR A 85 13.91 -11.41 -15.83
CA THR A 85 13.52 -10.17 -16.53
C THR A 85 14.66 -9.15 -16.49
N ASP A 86 14.88 -8.44 -17.60
CA ASP A 86 15.79 -7.29 -17.67
C ASP A 86 15.16 -6.01 -17.06
N VAL A 87 13.91 -6.10 -16.60
CA VAL A 87 13.08 -5.01 -16.08
C VAL A 87 12.74 -5.29 -14.61
N ALA A 88 12.88 -4.26 -13.77
CA ALA A 88 13.05 -4.32 -12.32
C ALA A 88 11.89 -4.93 -11.51
N GLY A 89 12.21 -5.83 -10.58
CA GLY A 89 11.62 -5.90 -9.23
C GLY A 89 10.36 -6.76 -9.06
N ILE A 90 10.44 -7.80 -8.21
CA ILE A 90 9.33 -8.70 -7.83
C ILE A 90 8.03 -8.00 -7.44
N TYR A 91 8.12 -6.77 -6.95
CA TYR A 91 7.00 -5.96 -6.50
C TYR A 91 6.06 -5.59 -7.65
N LEU A 92 6.54 -5.54 -8.90
CA LEU A 92 5.72 -5.36 -10.09
C LEU A 92 4.81 -6.57 -10.38
N HIS A 93 5.03 -7.71 -9.73
CA HIS A 93 4.24 -8.90 -9.95
C HIS A 93 3.21 -9.15 -8.85
N ILE A 94 3.36 -8.56 -7.67
CA ILE A 94 2.43 -8.73 -6.55
C ILE A 94 1.18 -7.91 -6.82
N PHE A 95 0.02 -8.55 -6.85
CA PHE A 95 -1.25 -7.88 -7.13
C PHE A 95 -2.32 -8.11 -6.07
N ALA A 96 -2.13 -9.06 -5.15
CA ALA A 96 -3.10 -9.32 -4.09
C ALA A 96 -2.44 -9.71 -2.77
N TYR A 97 -3.10 -9.31 -1.69
CA TYR A 97 -2.66 -9.54 -0.32
C TYR A 97 -3.86 -9.61 0.62
N GLY A 98 -3.79 -10.49 1.62
CA GLY A 98 -4.85 -10.65 2.64
C GLY A 98 -5.15 -12.11 2.97
N SER A 99 -5.92 -12.34 4.04
CA SER A 99 -6.30 -13.70 4.50
C SER A 99 -5.12 -14.66 4.67
N GLY A 100 -3.98 -14.12 5.12
CA GLY A 100 -2.71 -14.85 5.29
C GLY A 100 -2.09 -15.34 3.98
N LYS A 101 -2.40 -14.69 2.86
CA LYS A 101 -1.90 -15.05 1.53
C LYS A 101 -1.39 -13.83 0.76
N LEU A 102 -0.50 -14.12 -0.18
CA LEU A 102 0.01 -13.18 -1.17
C LEU A 102 -0.16 -13.81 -2.55
N ALA A 103 -0.63 -13.05 -3.54
CA ALA A 103 -0.67 -13.50 -4.93
C ALA A 103 0.21 -12.63 -5.82
N ARG A 104 0.91 -13.28 -6.75
CA ARG A 104 1.70 -12.61 -7.78
C ARG A 104 1.55 -13.27 -9.15
N PHE A 105 1.79 -12.49 -10.20
CA PHE A 105 1.89 -12.99 -11.56
C PHE A 105 3.28 -13.59 -11.84
N ILE A 106 3.33 -14.70 -12.57
CA ILE A 106 4.57 -15.29 -13.07
C ILE A 106 4.54 -15.20 -14.61
N PRO A 107 5.45 -14.42 -15.22
CA PRO A 107 5.49 -14.25 -16.68
C PRO A 107 5.80 -15.56 -17.41
N ALA A 108 5.23 -15.72 -18.61
CA ALA A 108 5.44 -16.90 -19.47
C ALA A 108 6.81 -16.90 -20.16
N GLU A 109 7.31 -15.73 -20.51
CA GLU A 109 8.59 -15.48 -21.17
C GLU A 109 9.35 -14.36 -20.44
N PRO A 110 10.69 -14.29 -20.58
CA PRO A 110 11.45 -13.15 -20.08
C PRO A 110 10.92 -11.82 -20.63
N GLU A 111 10.67 -10.85 -19.76
CA GLU A 111 10.24 -9.52 -20.16
C GLU A 111 11.42 -8.76 -20.77
N PHE A 112 11.31 -8.40 -22.06
CA PHE A 112 12.28 -7.55 -22.76
C PHE A 112 11.63 -6.22 -23.17
N GLY A 113 12.10 -5.09 -22.64
CA GLY A 113 11.68 -3.75 -23.08
C GLY A 113 11.78 -2.66 -22.00
N LEU A 114 11.84 -1.39 -22.41
CA LEU A 114 11.89 -0.23 -21.50
C LEU A 114 10.53 0.17 -20.92
N SER A 115 9.45 -0.50 -21.32
CA SER A 115 8.10 -0.26 -20.78
C SER A 115 7.93 -1.06 -19.49
N HIS A 116 7.85 -0.36 -18.36
CA HIS A 116 7.43 -0.91 -17.07
C HIS A 116 6.09 -1.66 -17.22
N GLY A 117 6.12 -2.99 -17.18
CA GLY A 117 4.92 -3.84 -17.17
C GLY A 117 5.03 -5.11 -18.02
N LEU A 118 4.35 -6.16 -17.58
CA LEU A 118 4.15 -7.43 -18.29
C LEU A 118 3.74 -7.17 -19.75
N SER A 119 4.44 -7.79 -20.71
CA SER A 119 4.15 -7.66 -22.14
C SER A 119 2.73 -8.09 -22.50
N ALA A 120 2.13 -7.45 -23.52
CA ALA A 120 0.86 -7.89 -24.09
C ALA A 120 0.97 -9.33 -24.60
N GLY A 121 0.27 -10.27 -23.96
CA GLY A 121 0.49 -11.71 -24.17
C GLY A 121 0.51 -12.57 -22.89
N SER A 122 0.34 -11.94 -21.72
CA SER A 122 -0.03 -12.52 -20.42
C SER A 122 1.11 -13.18 -19.60
N PRO A 123 1.03 -13.13 -18.26
CA PRO A 123 1.65 -14.12 -17.38
C PRO A 123 1.10 -15.51 -17.67
N ALA A 124 1.96 -16.53 -17.58
CA ALA A 124 1.53 -17.92 -17.71
C ALA A 124 0.78 -18.41 -16.47
N GLN A 125 1.16 -17.89 -15.31
CA GLN A 125 0.71 -18.43 -14.03
C GLN A 125 0.47 -17.32 -13.00
N ILE A 126 -0.33 -17.67 -12.00
CA ILE A 126 -0.51 -16.93 -10.76
C ILE A 126 0.08 -17.82 -9.67
N GLU A 127 1.04 -17.29 -8.91
CA GLU A 127 1.57 -17.95 -7.72
C GLU A 127 0.90 -17.35 -6.48
N ILE A 128 0.41 -18.23 -5.61
CA ILE A 128 -0.16 -17.86 -4.31
C ILE A 128 0.69 -18.47 -3.22
N VAL A 129 1.20 -17.61 -2.34
CA VAL A 129 2.03 -17.98 -1.20
C VAL A 129 1.17 -17.91 0.06
N ASP A 130 1.12 -19.01 0.80
CA ASP A 130 0.57 -19.03 2.15
C ASP A 130 1.62 -18.46 3.12
N LEU A 131 1.29 -17.35 3.78
CA LEU A 131 2.23 -16.58 4.59
C LEU A 131 2.48 -17.22 5.96
N ASN A 132 1.64 -18.16 6.40
CA ASN A 132 1.85 -18.92 7.63
C ASN A 132 2.90 -20.03 7.45
N THR A 133 2.89 -20.66 6.28
CA THR A 133 3.67 -21.87 6.01
C THR A 133 4.79 -21.67 5.01
N GLY A 134 4.77 -20.58 4.23
CA GLY A 134 5.66 -20.35 3.10
C GLY A 134 5.37 -21.22 1.88
N ALA A 135 4.32 -22.06 1.93
CA ALA A 135 3.95 -22.93 0.82
C ALA A 135 3.40 -22.13 -0.36
N ALA A 136 3.85 -22.47 -1.57
CA ALA A 136 3.40 -21.82 -2.80
C ALA A 136 2.53 -22.77 -3.64
N SER A 137 1.43 -22.25 -4.19
CA SER A 137 0.54 -22.93 -5.13
C SER A 137 0.49 -22.15 -6.43
N GLN A 138 0.45 -22.86 -7.56
CA GLN A 138 0.37 -22.24 -8.89
C GLN A 138 -0.99 -22.47 -9.52
N TYR A 139 -1.50 -21.43 -10.15
CA TYR A 139 -2.76 -21.40 -10.88
C TYR A 139 -2.52 -20.87 -12.29
N GLN A 140 -3.35 -21.26 -13.24
CA GLN A 140 -3.30 -20.69 -14.59
C GLN A 140 -3.85 -19.26 -14.55
N ALA A 141 -3.19 -18.32 -15.24
CA ALA A 141 -3.73 -16.98 -15.42
C ALA A 141 -4.84 -16.97 -16.48
N PRO A 142 -5.73 -15.94 -16.51
CA PRO A 142 -6.63 -15.75 -17.63
C PRO A 142 -5.85 -15.64 -18.97
N PRO A 143 -6.32 -16.24 -20.07
CA PRO A 143 -5.56 -16.35 -21.32
C PRO A 143 -5.25 -15.01 -22.00
N VAL A 144 -6.09 -14.00 -21.78
CA VAL A 144 -5.87 -12.63 -22.24
C VAL A 144 -5.99 -11.73 -21.03
N ILE A 145 -4.87 -11.49 -20.35
CA ILE A 145 -4.77 -10.50 -19.30
C ILE A 145 -3.69 -9.51 -19.71
N ASP A 146 -4.06 -8.23 -19.73
CA ASP A 146 -3.11 -7.15 -19.81
C ASP A 146 -3.15 -6.47 -18.44
N PRO A 147 -2.33 -6.96 -17.49
CA PRO A 147 -2.38 -6.47 -16.13
C PRO A 147 -1.96 -5.00 -16.06
N TYR A 148 -1.44 -4.40 -17.15
CA TYR A 148 -0.80 -3.07 -17.23
C TYR A 148 -0.30 -2.66 -15.86
N VAL A 149 0.81 -3.29 -15.50
CA VAL A 149 1.52 -2.96 -14.29
C VAL A 149 2.29 -1.66 -14.60
N GLY A 150 1.62 -0.51 -14.55
CA GLY A 150 2.24 0.82 -14.38
C GLY A 150 2.05 1.45 -12.98
N GLN A 151 3.13 2.02 -12.43
CA GLN A 151 3.40 2.90 -11.26
C GLN A 151 2.43 3.07 -10.05
N SER A 152 1.28 2.42 -9.96
CA SER A 152 0.39 2.52 -8.79
C SER A 152 -0.47 1.26 -8.64
N TYR A 153 0.02 0.24 -7.94
CA TYR A 153 -0.80 -0.95 -7.70
C TYR A 153 -1.49 -0.90 -6.35
N PHE A 154 -2.81 -0.73 -6.45
CA PHE A 154 -3.77 -1.15 -5.44
C PHE A 154 -3.81 -2.68 -5.45
N THR A 155 -3.43 -3.31 -4.35
CA THR A 155 -3.58 -4.76 -4.15
C THR A 155 -5.06 -5.12 -4.10
N THR A 156 -5.47 -6.21 -4.74
CA THR A 156 -6.82 -6.76 -4.58
C THR A 156 -6.89 -7.64 -3.33
N PRO A 157 -8.06 -7.69 -2.67
CA PRO A 157 -8.26 -8.57 -1.52
C PRO A 157 -8.53 -10.01 -1.95
N PHE A 158 -8.17 -10.95 -1.07
CA PHE A 158 -8.77 -12.28 -1.06
C PHE A 158 -10.21 -12.20 -0.53
N SER A 159 -11.03 -13.19 -0.82
CA SER A 159 -12.33 -13.31 -0.15
C SER A 159 -12.13 -13.43 1.37
N PRO A 160 -13.09 -12.99 2.21
CA PRO A 160 -12.94 -13.05 3.67
C PRO A 160 -12.56 -14.44 4.21
N ASN A 161 -13.04 -15.51 3.58
CA ASN A 161 -12.71 -16.89 3.93
C ASN A 161 -11.42 -17.42 3.28
N GLY A 162 -10.71 -16.61 2.50
CA GLY A 162 -9.45 -16.93 1.83
C GLY A 162 -9.56 -18.00 0.73
N THR A 163 -10.76 -18.27 0.20
CA THR A 163 -10.99 -19.33 -0.81
C THR A 163 -11.10 -18.83 -2.24
N GLN A 164 -11.19 -17.52 -2.44
CA GLN A 164 -11.28 -16.89 -3.75
C GLN A 164 -10.36 -15.66 -3.83
N LEU A 165 -9.97 -15.32 -5.05
CA LEU A 165 -9.04 -14.23 -5.35
C LEU A 165 -9.59 -13.40 -6.51
N ILE A 166 -9.59 -12.08 -6.35
CA ILE A 166 -9.86 -11.14 -7.44
C ILE A 166 -8.56 -10.90 -8.22
N ILE A 167 -8.59 -11.18 -9.52
CA ILE A 167 -7.47 -10.96 -10.44
C ILE A 167 -7.76 -9.72 -11.28
N PRO A 168 -6.92 -8.67 -11.22
CA PRO A 168 -7.12 -7.45 -11.98
C PRO A 168 -6.61 -7.58 -13.43
N ASP A 169 -7.42 -7.18 -14.41
CA ASP A 169 -7.06 -7.03 -15.83
C ASP A 169 -7.25 -5.56 -16.23
N ARG A 170 -6.34 -4.71 -15.76
CA ARG A 170 -6.56 -3.26 -15.67
C ARG A 170 -6.70 -2.59 -17.02
N ARG A 171 -5.88 -2.96 -18.01
CA ARG A 171 -5.95 -2.28 -19.32
C ARG A 171 -7.26 -2.53 -20.03
N ASN A 172 -7.78 -3.74 -19.89
CA ASN A 172 -9.08 -4.13 -20.45
C ASN A 172 -10.24 -3.72 -19.52
N ARG A 173 -9.95 -3.15 -18.35
CA ARG A 173 -10.91 -2.79 -17.29
C ARG A 173 -11.81 -3.96 -16.94
N ASN A 174 -11.22 -5.13 -16.78
CA ASN A 174 -11.92 -6.35 -16.35
C ASN A 174 -11.34 -6.85 -15.05
N TYR A 175 -12.12 -7.68 -14.37
CA TYR A 175 -11.71 -8.37 -13.17
C TYR A 175 -12.19 -9.82 -13.28
N TYR A 176 -11.35 -10.74 -12.82
CA TYR A 176 -11.68 -12.16 -12.79
C TYR A 176 -11.71 -12.65 -11.37
N LEU A 177 -12.52 -13.67 -11.13
CA LEU A 177 -12.56 -14.37 -9.87
C LEU A 177 -11.97 -15.76 -10.06
N LEU A 178 -10.89 -16.03 -9.32
CA LEU A 178 -10.29 -17.35 -9.21
C LEU A 178 -10.81 -18.05 -7.95
N ASN A 179 -11.35 -19.24 -8.10
CA ASN A 179 -11.68 -20.14 -7.01
C ASN A 179 -10.48 -21.04 -6.70
N LEU A 180 -9.93 -20.92 -5.49
CA LEU A 180 -8.70 -21.59 -5.10
C LEU A 180 -8.86 -23.10 -4.88
N LYS A 181 -10.09 -23.57 -4.65
CA LYS A 181 -10.39 -24.98 -4.40
C LYS A 181 -10.43 -25.81 -5.67
N ASN A 182 -10.96 -25.25 -6.77
CA ASN A 182 -11.16 -25.97 -8.02
C ASN A 182 -10.44 -25.33 -9.23
N SER A 183 -9.67 -24.27 -8.99
CA SER A 183 -8.91 -23.52 -10.01
C SER A 183 -9.78 -22.92 -11.13
N GLN A 184 -11.10 -22.77 -10.91
CA GLN A 184 -11.98 -22.16 -11.90
C GLN A 184 -11.80 -20.64 -11.89
N ILE A 185 -11.74 -20.08 -13.09
CA ILE A 185 -11.66 -18.64 -13.34
C ILE A 185 -12.88 -18.21 -14.13
N ALA A 186 -13.54 -17.16 -13.68
CA ALA A 186 -14.65 -16.53 -14.39
C ALA A 186 -14.52 -15.00 -14.32
N PRO A 187 -14.96 -14.26 -15.35
CA PRO A 187 -15.06 -12.80 -15.25
C PRO A 187 -16.09 -12.43 -14.17
N ILE A 188 -15.81 -11.37 -13.41
CA ILE A 188 -16.80 -10.75 -12.52
C ILE A 188 -17.62 -9.78 -13.39
N PRO A 189 -18.88 -10.10 -13.70
CA PRO A 189 -19.65 -9.27 -14.62
C PRO A 189 -19.84 -7.87 -14.03
N ASN A 190 -19.85 -6.85 -14.89
CA ASN A 190 -20.12 -5.45 -14.53
C ASN A 190 -19.14 -4.77 -13.56
N LEU A 191 -18.14 -5.46 -13.00
CA LEU A 191 -17.11 -4.83 -12.16
C LEU A 191 -16.17 -3.97 -13.03
N LYS A 192 -16.28 -2.64 -12.91
CA LYS A 192 -15.50 -1.65 -13.67
C LYS A 192 -14.73 -0.67 -12.76
N ALA A 193 -14.06 -1.24 -11.77
CA ALA A 193 -13.35 -0.51 -10.74
C ALA A 193 -12.06 0.17 -11.23
N PHE A 194 -11.81 1.38 -10.72
CA PHE A 194 -10.49 2.01 -10.73
C PHE A 194 -9.58 1.39 -9.66
N SER A 195 -10.13 1.20 -8.45
CA SER A 195 -9.52 0.48 -7.34
C SER A 195 -10.54 -0.39 -6.62
N ILE A 196 -10.08 -1.52 -6.09
CA ILE A 196 -10.87 -2.35 -5.18
C ILE A 196 -10.57 -1.88 -3.77
N ILE A 197 -11.61 -1.50 -3.03
CA ILE A 197 -11.51 -1.01 -1.65
C ILE A 197 -11.39 -2.20 -0.69
N GLY A 198 -12.22 -3.23 -0.89
CA GLY A 198 -12.25 -4.39 -0.03
C GLY A 198 -13.28 -5.44 -0.44
N TRP A 199 -13.24 -6.59 0.22
CA TRP A 199 -14.27 -7.63 0.10
C TRP A 199 -14.87 -7.86 1.49
N SER A 200 -16.14 -7.50 1.66
CA SER A 200 -16.81 -7.48 2.96
C SER A 200 -17.10 -8.88 3.49
N ALA A 201 -16.77 -9.09 4.76
CA ALA A 201 -17.16 -10.28 5.52
C ALA A 201 -18.63 -10.26 5.95
N ALA A 202 -19.26 -9.08 6.04
CA ALA A 202 -20.63 -8.92 6.50
C ALA A 202 -21.66 -9.35 5.45
N ASP A 203 -21.46 -8.96 4.19
CA ASP A 203 -22.43 -9.17 3.10
C ASP A 203 -21.87 -10.01 1.94
N GLY A 204 -20.56 -10.29 1.92
CA GLY A 204 -19.90 -11.03 0.86
C GLY A 204 -19.73 -10.25 -0.45
N LEU A 205 -19.96 -8.93 -0.45
CA LEU A 205 -19.86 -8.05 -1.61
C LEU A 205 -18.46 -7.42 -1.74
N ILE A 206 -18.11 -7.06 -2.97
CA ILE A 206 -16.89 -6.36 -3.33
C ILE A 206 -17.19 -4.87 -3.35
N TYR A 207 -16.39 -4.09 -2.64
CA TYR A 207 -16.50 -2.63 -2.61
C TYR A 207 -15.44 -2.04 -3.54
N ALA A 208 -15.86 -1.19 -4.46
CA ALA A 208 -15.01 -0.67 -5.52
C ALA A 208 -15.22 0.83 -5.72
N HIS A 209 -14.12 1.57 -5.89
CA HIS A 209 -14.16 2.94 -6.39
C HIS A 209 -14.27 2.88 -7.92
N VAL A 210 -15.29 3.54 -8.48
CA VAL A 210 -15.48 3.71 -9.92
C VAL A 210 -15.40 5.19 -10.31
N ILE A 211 -14.55 5.51 -11.29
CA ILE A 211 -14.46 6.85 -11.89
C ILE A 211 -15.32 6.86 -13.16
N LYS A 212 -16.42 7.62 -13.16
CA LYS A 212 -17.27 7.78 -14.35
C LYS A 212 -16.76 8.92 -15.23
N LEU A 213 -16.43 8.60 -16.47
CA LEU A 213 -15.92 9.58 -17.44
C LEU A 213 -16.99 10.64 -17.80
N PRO A 214 -16.57 11.87 -18.20
CA PRO A 214 -17.48 12.90 -18.67
C PRO A 214 -18.36 12.38 -19.83
N GLY A 215 -19.68 12.41 -19.64
CA GLY A 215 -20.67 11.83 -20.59
C GLY A 215 -21.49 10.66 -20.03
N GLN A 216 -21.07 10.05 -18.91
CA GLN A 216 -21.84 9.04 -18.16
C GLN A 216 -22.43 9.58 -16.84
N GLY A 217 -22.64 10.89 -16.75
CA GLY A 217 -23.07 11.55 -15.51
C GLY A 217 -21.94 11.95 -14.56
N GLY A 218 -20.67 11.89 -15.01
CA GLY A 218 -19.47 12.52 -14.42
C GLY A 218 -19.40 12.52 -12.89
N GLY A 219 -18.69 11.56 -12.30
CA GLY A 219 -18.52 11.49 -10.85
C GLY A 219 -17.74 10.26 -10.40
N GLU A 220 -17.08 10.40 -9.27
CA GLU A 220 -16.51 9.29 -8.50
C GLU A 220 -17.60 8.69 -7.61
N VAL A 221 -17.72 7.36 -7.62
CA VAL A 221 -18.71 6.64 -6.80
C VAL A 221 -18.10 5.40 -6.18
N VAL A 222 -18.68 4.96 -5.07
CA VAL A 222 -18.41 3.65 -4.50
C VAL A 222 -19.55 2.69 -4.88
N GLU A 223 -19.18 1.57 -5.50
CA GLU A 223 -20.10 0.51 -5.89
C GLU A 223 -19.90 -0.73 -5.02
N GLN A 224 -21.02 -1.33 -4.60
CA GLN A 224 -21.09 -2.69 -4.10
C GLN A 224 -21.36 -3.62 -5.28
N VAL A 225 -20.51 -4.62 -5.46
CA VAL A 225 -20.59 -5.56 -6.57
C VAL A 225 -20.61 -6.98 -6.04
N SER A 226 -21.65 -7.74 -6.37
CA SER A 226 -21.66 -9.17 -6.07
C SER A 226 -20.70 -9.92 -6.97
N PRO A 227 -20.15 -11.08 -6.55
CA PRO A 227 -19.34 -11.92 -7.43
C PRO A 227 -20.06 -12.36 -8.73
N GLN A 228 -21.39 -12.30 -8.74
CA GLN A 228 -22.24 -12.59 -9.90
C GLN A 228 -22.55 -11.35 -10.76
N GLY A 229 -22.07 -10.17 -10.36
CA GLY A 229 -22.13 -8.93 -11.13
C GLY A 229 -23.39 -8.09 -10.93
N GLN A 230 -24.10 -8.29 -9.82
CA GLN A 230 -25.12 -7.33 -9.39
C GLN A 230 -24.42 -6.11 -8.80
N VAL A 231 -24.85 -4.91 -9.20
CA VAL A 231 -24.21 -3.64 -8.81
C VAL A 231 -25.22 -2.77 -8.07
N LEU A 232 -24.80 -2.22 -6.94
CA LEU A 232 -25.50 -1.17 -6.21
C LEU A 232 -24.53 -0.01 -5.97
N VAL A 233 -24.95 1.21 -6.28
CA VAL A 233 -24.16 2.42 -5.98
C VAL A 233 -24.49 2.87 -4.56
N LEU A 234 -23.46 3.11 -3.74
CA LEU A 234 -23.66 3.67 -2.41
C LEU A 234 -24.07 5.14 -2.50
N ASN A 235 -25.06 5.52 -1.70
CA ASN A 235 -25.49 6.90 -1.56
C ASN A 235 -24.66 7.58 -0.47
N LEU A 236 -23.47 8.07 -0.84
CA LEU A 236 -22.58 8.82 0.05
C LEU A 236 -23.03 10.29 0.09
N PRO A 237 -23.00 10.96 1.26
CA PRO A 237 -23.56 12.30 1.43
C PRO A 237 -22.88 13.40 0.59
N HIS A 238 -21.67 13.13 0.10
CA HIS A 238 -20.91 14.05 -0.76
C HIS A 238 -20.88 13.48 -2.18
N GLU A 239 -22.00 13.56 -2.90
CA GLU A 239 -22.05 13.22 -4.32
C GLU A 239 -21.22 14.25 -5.13
N GLY A 240 -20.09 13.79 -5.71
CA GLY A 240 -19.12 14.60 -6.46
C GLY A 240 -17.71 14.00 -6.41
N ASN A 241 -16.75 14.55 -7.16
CA ASN A 241 -15.34 14.10 -7.23
C ASN A 241 -14.53 14.39 -5.93
N ASN A 242 -15.07 14.05 -4.77
CA ASN A 242 -14.52 14.41 -3.46
C ASN A 242 -14.34 13.20 -2.53
N ILE A 243 -14.24 11.98 -3.06
CA ILE A 243 -14.00 10.77 -2.26
C ILE A 243 -12.58 10.32 -2.57
N TYR A 244 -11.75 10.30 -1.53
CA TYR A 244 -10.33 9.98 -1.65
C TYR A 244 -9.94 8.98 -0.58
N ASP A 245 -9.04 8.08 -0.92
CA ASP A 245 -8.46 7.06 -0.04
C ASP A 245 -9.54 6.34 0.81
N GLU A 246 -9.93 5.15 0.39
CA GLU A 246 -10.98 4.38 1.07
C GLU A 246 -10.44 3.13 1.74
N ILE A 247 -11.02 2.81 2.90
CA ILE A 247 -10.79 1.55 3.58
C ILE A 247 -12.11 0.99 4.10
N LEU A 248 -12.33 -0.30 3.86
CA LEU A 248 -13.44 -1.04 4.45
C LEU A 248 -13.04 -1.52 5.85
N SER A 249 -13.95 -1.43 6.82
CA SER A 249 -13.72 -1.95 8.17
C SER A 249 -13.42 -3.46 8.14
N PRO A 250 -12.68 -4.00 9.13
CA PRO A 250 -12.36 -5.42 9.19
C PRO A 250 -13.60 -6.33 9.18
N ASP A 251 -14.70 -5.88 9.79
CA ASP A 251 -15.97 -6.60 9.83
C ASP A 251 -16.84 -6.37 8.59
N GLY A 252 -16.44 -5.46 7.70
CA GLY A 252 -17.11 -5.16 6.44
C GLY A 252 -18.41 -4.37 6.58
N LYS A 253 -18.68 -3.74 7.73
CA LYS A 253 -19.92 -2.98 7.98
C LYS A 253 -19.80 -1.48 7.80
N GLU A 254 -18.58 -0.96 7.79
CA GLU A 254 -18.34 0.48 7.72
C GLU A 254 -17.30 0.78 6.63
N LEU A 255 -17.51 1.89 5.93
CA LEU A 255 -16.55 2.45 4.98
C LEU A 255 -15.97 3.73 5.59
N TYR A 256 -14.64 3.85 5.57
CA TYR A 256 -13.95 5.06 5.98
C TYR A 256 -13.29 5.67 4.76
N TYR A 257 -13.48 6.98 4.58
CA TYR A 257 -12.91 7.69 3.44
C TYR A 257 -12.55 9.11 3.82
N ARG A 258 -11.57 9.66 3.11
CA ARG A 258 -11.25 11.08 3.16
C ARG A 258 -12.17 11.84 2.23
N THR A 259 -12.64 12.99 2.68
CA THR A 259 -13.46 13.88 1.84
C THR A 259 -13.24 15.34 2.20
N VAL A 260 -13.80 16.22 1.38
CA VAL A 260 -13.77 17.67 1.53
C VAL A 260 -15.15 18.11 2.02
N THR A 261 -15.25 18.62 3.25
CA THR A 261 -16.57 19.06 3.79
C THR A 261 -16.76 20.56 3.91
N SER A 262 -15.72 21.40 3.77
CA SER A 262 -15.86 22.78 4.22
C SER A 262 -15.67 23.86 3.18
N THR A 263 -16.57 24.82 3.29
CA THR A 263 -16.49 26.26 3.02
C THR A 263 -15.30 27.00 3.67
N GLN A 264 -14.18 26.32 4.00
CA GLN A 264 -12.96 26.99 4.45
C GLN A 264 -12.45 27.92 3.33
N ALA A 265 -12.00 29.11 3.71
CA ALA A 265 -11.42 30.03 2.76
C ALA A 265 -10.10 29.44 2.27
N LEU A 266 -10.07 29.02 1.00
CA LEU A 266 -8.87 28.51 0.34
C LEU A 266 -7.67 29.43 0.61
N PRO A 267 -6.48 28.91 0.98
CA PRO A 267 -5.26 29.70 0.88
C PRO A 267 -5.12 30.16 -0.57
N SER A 268 -4.53 31.35 -0.76
CA SER A 268 -4.41 32.01 -2.05
C SER A 268 -3.99 31.01 -3.14
N PRO A 269 -4.72 30.93 -4.27
CA PRO A 269 -4.54 29.86 -5.24
C PRO A 269 -3.12 29.86 -5.82
N ASP A 270 -2.42 28.74 -5.66
CA ASP A 270 -1.31 28.39 -6.54
C ASP A 270 -1.90 27.84 -7.85
N PRO A 271 -1.56 28.37 -9.04
CA PRO A 271 -2.10 27.92 -10.31
C PRO A 271 -1.79 26.47 -10.71
N PHE A 272 -0.94 25.72 -9.97
CA PHE A 272 -0.48 24.41 -10.43
C PHE A 272 -0.82 23.19 -9.55
N ASN A 273 -1.41 23.34 -8.35
CA ASN A 273 -1.60 22.19 -7.45
C ASN A 273 -2.69 22.34 -6.35
N VAL A 274 -3.76 23.12 -6.56
CA VAL A 274 -4.85 23.20 -5.57
C VAL A 274 -5.73 21.94 -5.66
N ARG A 275 -5.43 20.94 -4.83
CA ARG A 275 -6.43 19.96 -4.43
C ARG A 275 -7.35 20.64 -3.40
N PRO A 276 -8.67 20.60 -3.56
CA PRO A 276 -9.58 21.12 -2.54
C PRO A 276 -9.26 20.44 -1.20
N GLU A 277 -9.09 21.23 -0.14
CA GLU A 277 -8.60 20.83 1.19
C GLU A 277 -9.33 19.59 1.72
N GLU A 278 -8.72 18.42 1.57
CA GLU A 278 -9.21 17.15 2.08
C GLU A 278 -9.06 17.15 3.61
N ASN A 279 -10.07 17.68 4.31
CA ASN A 279 -9.93 18.07 5.70
C ASN A 279 -10.76 17.24 6.69
N VAL A 280 -11.48 16.22 6.21
CA VAL A 280 -12.23 15.31 7.08
C VAL A 280 -12.07 13.84 6.71
N PHE A 281 -12.08 13.01 7.74
CA PHE A 281 -12.38 11.59 7.60
C PHE A 281 -13.83 11.34 7.99
N GLU A 282 -14.54 10.66 7.13
CA GLU A 282 -15.91 10.22 7.36
C GLU A 282 -15.98 8.71 7.52
N ARG A 283 -16.86 8.28 8.41
CA ARG A 283 -17.30 6.91 8.60
C ARG A 283 -18.72 6.79 8.07
N TYR A 284 -18.92 5.93 7.09
CA TYR A 284 -20.22 5.55 6.53
C TYR A 284 -20.63 4.17 7.03
N ASP A 285 -21.76 4.12 7.74
CA ASP A 285 -22.39 2.86 8.14
C ASP A 285 -23.22 2.31 6.98
N ILE A 286 -22.83 1.14 6.48
CA ILE A 286 -23.40 0.56 5.26
C ILE A 286 -24.87 0.17 5.45
N ALA A 287 -25.24 -0.32 6.63
CA ALA A 287 -26.58 -0.83 6.89
C ALA A 287 -27.63 0.28 6.98
N SER A 288 -27.28 1.40 7.62
CA SER A 288 -28.15 2.56 7.80
C SER A 288 -28.04 3.57 6.65
N GLY A 289 -26.93 3.54 5.90
CA GLY A 289 -26.61 4.54 4.89
C GLY A 289 -26.30 5.93 5.47
N SER A 290 -25.86 5.99 6.73
CA SER A 290 -25.56 7.24 7.43
C SER A 290 -24.06 7.49 7.52
N SER A 291 -23.67 8.77 7.58
CA SER A 291 -22.26 9.17 7.70
C SER A 291 -22.01 10.04 8.92
N THR A 292 -20.84 9.86 9.51
CA THR A 292 -20.36 10.62 10.67
C THR A 292 -18.93 11.06 10.46
N ILE A 293 -18.62 12.31 10.79
CA ILE A 293 -17.24 12.82 10.75
C ILE A 293 -16.50 12.27 11.96
N VAL A 294 -15.38 11.60 11.74
CA VAL A 294 -14.58 10.96 12.80
C VAL A 294 -13.26 11.69 13.09
N ALA A 295 -12.78 12.49 12.14
CA ALA A 295 -11.65 13.39 12.35
C ALA A 295 -11.74 14.61 11.42
N ARG A 296 -11.19 15.73 11.88
CA ARG A 296 -11.08 16.98 11.13
C ARG A 296 -9.67 17.54 11.31
N ALA A 297 -9.04 17.94 10.22
CA ALA A 297 -7.75 18.63 10.26
C ALA A 297 -7.89 19.98 11.01
N ALA A 298 -6.83 20.39 11.68
CA ALA A 298 -6.75 21.69 12.32
C ALA A 298 -6.83 22.82 11.26
N ALA A 299 -7.17 24.02 11.72
CA ALA A 299 -7.29 25.16 10.81
C ALA A 299 -5.94 25.48 10.12
N GLY A 300 -5.92 25.39 8.79
CA GLY A 300 -4.72 25.61 7.97
C GLY A 300 -3.84 24.37 7.78
N ASP A 301 -4.27 23.23 8.32
CA ASP A 301 -3.65 21.92 8.10
C ASP A 301 -4.56 21.10 7.17
N ASP A 302 -4.00 20.12 6.48
CA ASP A 302 -4.71 19.16 5.66
C ASP A 302 -4.32 17.73 6.02
N PHE A 303 -5.10 16.77 5.55
CA PHE A 303 -4.63 15.39 5.56
C PHE A 303 -3.77 15.19 4.33
N SER A 304 -2.52 14.76 4.56
CA SER A 304 -1.50 14.69 3.53
C SER A 304 -1.99 14.05 2.23
N VAL A 305 -1.49 14.52 1.09
CA VAL A 305 -1.85 14.04 -0.25
C VAL A 305 -0.92 12.92 -0.71
N GLY A 306 -1.19 11.72 -0.22
CA GLY A 306 -0.49 10.48 -0.57
C GLY A 306 -1.39 9.27 -0.36
N ALA A 307 -1.11 8.18 -1.09
CA ALA A 307 -1.91 6.97 -0.98
C ALA A 307 -1.78 6.35 0.43
N PHE A 308 -2.91 5.96 1.02
CA PHE A 308 -2.98 5.31 2.33
C PHE A 308 -2.35 6.13 3.46
N ASN A 309 -2.72 7.41 3.53
CA ASN A 309 -2.33 8.30 4.62
C ASN A 309 -3.14 8.10 5.90
N PHE A 310 -3.98 7.07 5.92
CA PHE A 310 -4.64 6.57 7.12
C PHE A 310 -4.81 5.06 7.07
N THR A 311 -5.08 4.47 8.23
CA THR A 311 -5.31 3.05 8.41
C THR A 311 -6.18 2.81 9.65
N LEU A 312 -6.88 1.67 9.68
CA LEU A 312 -7.69 1.25 10.83
C LEU A 312 -6.93 0.22 11.67
N SER A 313 -7.19 0.21 12.97
CA SER A 313 -6.80 -0.90 13.84
C SER A 313 -7.45 -2.20 13.38
N SER A 314 -6.83 -3.33 13.73
CA SER A 314 -7.32 -4.66 13.35
C SER A 314 -8.71 -5.00 13.88
N ASP A 315 -9.13 -4.35 14.97
CA ASP A 315 -10.48 -4.46 15.54
C ASP A 315 -11.46 -3.41 14.99
N GLY A 316 -11.00 -2.48 14.14
CA GLY A 316 -11.81 -1.42 13.54
C GLY A 316 -12.21 -0.30 14.50
N HIS A 317 -11.74 -0.31 15.74
CA HIS A 317 -12.15 0.64 16.77
C HIS A 317 -11.28 1.90 16.84
N SER A 318 -10.23 2.00 16.04
CA SER A 318 -9.38 3.17 16.00
C SER A 318 -8.89 3.46 14.59
N LEU A 319 -8.66 4.74 14.33
CA LEU A 319 -8.15 5.27 13.08
C LEU A 319 -6.83 5.97 13.36
N ALA A 320 -5.78 5.63 12.60
CA ALA A 320 -4.55 6.39 12.56
C ALA A 320 -4.44 7.13 11.23
N TYR A 321 -4.05 8.41 11.26
CA TYR A 321 -3.98 9.24 10.05
C TYR A 321 -2.83 10.25 10.11
N VAL A 322 -2.38 10.68 8.93
CA VAL A 322 -1.40 11.74 8.76
C VAL A 322 -2.11 13.07 8.61
N GLU A 323 -1.65 14.05 9.37
CA GLU A 323 -2.01 15.46 9.22
C GLU A 323 -0.73 16.26 9.00
N GLU A 324 -0.77 17.18 8.04
CA GLU A 324 0.36 18.03 7.71
C GLU A 324 -0.06 19.49 7.47
N ARG A 325 0.94 20.36 7.47
CA ARG A 325 0.72 21.78 7.17
C ARG A 325 1.36 22.10 5.82
N PRO A 326 0.57 22.56 4.83
CA PRO A 326 1.13 23.09 3.61
C PRO A 326 1.85 24.41 3.88
N THR A 327 2.92 24.65 3.13
CA THR A 327 3.57 25.96 3.05
C THR A 327 2.72 26.94 2.25
N VAL A 328 3.05 28.23 2.35
CA VAL A 328 2.39 29.31 1.58
C VAL A 328 2.45 29.15 0.05
N THR A 329 3.33 28.29 -0.45
CA THR A 329 3.46 27.94 -1.88
C THR A 329 2.77 26.62 -2.24
N GLY A 330 1.92 26.08 -1.36
CA GLY A 330 1.22 24.80 -1.58
C GLY A 330 2.12 23.56 -1.53
N THR A 331 3.39 23.71 -1.18
CA THR A 331 4.32 22.58 -0.96
C THR A 331 4.26 22.10 0.48
N GLU A 332 4.48 20.82 0.74
CA GLU A 332 4.48 20.25 2.09
C GLU A 332 5.66 20.80 2.94
N GLN A 333 5.39 21.15 4.20
CA GLN A 333 6.43 21.65 5.10
C GLN A 333 7.22 20.50 5.74
N GLN A 334 8.53 20.43 5.48
CA GLN A 334 9.42 19.47 6.14
C GLN A 334 9.34 19.56 7.66
N GLY A 335 9.27 18.40 8.32
CA GLY A 335 9.16 18.26 9.76
C GLY A 335 7.81 18.71 10.34
N ALA A 336 6.79 19.01 9.53
CA ALA A 336 5.48 19.46 10.02
C ALA A 336 4.46 18.32 10.16
N ALA A 337 4.69 17.18 9.50
CA ALA A 337 3.72 16.10 9.49
C ALA A 337 3.66 15.39 10.86
N THR A 338 2.43 15.00 11.22
CA THR A 338 2.10 14.33 12.48
C THR A 338 1.20 13.14 12.18
N ILE A 339 1.51 11.99 12.79
CA ILE A 339 0.58 10.86 12.82
C ILE A 339 -0.27 10.98 14.09
N TRP A 340 -1.58 11.00 13.90
CA TRP A 340 -2.59 11.03 14.94
C TRP A 340 -3.30 9.69 15.03
N ARG A 341 -3.93 9.45 16.18
CA ARG A 341 -4.82 8.32 16.44
C ARG A 341 -6.11 8.82 17.07
N VAL A 342 -7.25 8.39 16.55
CA VAL A 342 -8.56 8.63 17.16
C VAL A 342 -9.22 7.29 17.49
N ASP A 343 -9.81 7.22 18.68
CA ASP A 343 -10.68 6.11 19.09
C ASP A 343 -12.08 6.37 18.54
N LEU A 344 -12.66 5.38 17.87
CA LEU A 344 -13.93 5.47 17.15
C LEU A 344 -15.13 4.98 17.99
N THR A 345 -14.86 4.35 19.14
CA THR A 345 -15.88 3.81 20.07
C THR A 345 -16.33 4.84 21.09
N LEU A 346 -15.45 5.78 21.40
CA LEU A 346 -15.68 6.90 22.29
C LEU A 346 -15.61 8.17 21.42
N ASN A 347 -16.41 9.20 21.70
CA ASN A 347 -16.26 10.52 21.07
C ASN A 347 -14.97 11.21 21.59
N SER A 348 -13.84 10.56 21.38
CA SER A 348 -12.53 10.90 21.89
C SER A 348 -11.87 11.92 21.00
N GLN A 349 -11.06 12.79 21.60
CA GLN A 349 -10.21 13.68 20.84
C GLN A 349 -9.04 12.89 20.24
N PRO A 350 -8.57 13.23 19.03
CA PRO A 350 -7.36 12.65 18.47
C PRO A 350 -6.16 12.84 19.41
N VAL A 351 -5.32 11.81 19.50
CA VAL A 351 -4.08 11.79 20.28
C VAL A 351 -2.90 11.69 19.32
N LYS A 352 -1.88 12.49 19.59
CA LYS A 352 -0.64 12.49 18.82
C LYS A 352 0.16 11.21 19.08
N VAL A 353 0.50 10.49 18.02
CA VAL A 353 1.36 9.29 18.08
C VAL A 353 2.83 9.69 17.89
N ILE A 354 3.11 10.45 16.83
CA ILE A 354 4.45 10.95 16.50
C ILE A 354 4.34 12.24 15.69
N ALA A 355 5.27 13.17 15.89
CA ALA A 355 5.35 14.44 15.17
C ALA A 355 6.77 14.72 14.70
N GLY A 356 6.95 15.74 13.87
CA GLY A 356 8.26 16.10 13.34
C GLY A 356 8.64 15.27 12.12
N LEU A 357 7.66 14.69 11.43
CA LEU A 357 7.88 13.86 10.24
C LEU A 357 7.93 14.75 9.00
N ASN A 358 8.62 14.29 7.97
CA ASN A 358 8.75 15.05 6.73
C ASN A 358 7.59 14.75 5.79
N HIS A 359 7.48 13.50 5.35
CA HIS A 359 6.49 13.06 4.37
C HIS A 359 6.07 11.63 4.70
N PRO A 360 5.32 11.40 5.81
CA PRO A 360 4.83 10.09 6.14
C PRO A 360 3.66 9.70 5.24
N PHE A 361 3.72 8.50 4.66
CA PHE A 361 2.63 7.90 3.90
C PHE A 361 2.60 6.38 4.07
N ARG A 362 1.58 5.70 3.53
CA ARG A 362 1.39 4.24 3.63
C ARG A 362 1.37 3.74 5.08
N LEU A 363 0.42 4.25 5.85
CA LEU A 363 0.22 3.79 7.21
C LEU A 363 -0.33 2.36 7.19
N LEU A 364 0.24 1.52 8.04
CA LEU A 364 -0.19 0.14 8.24
C LEU A 364 -0.22 -0.15 9.73
N TRP A 365 -1.37 -0.57 10.23
CA TRP A 365 -1.55 -0.88 11.64
C TRP A 365 -1.78 -2.37 11.85
N CYS A 366 -0.80 -3.03 12.45
CA CYS A 366 -0.81 -4.45 12.78
C CYS A 366 -0.90 -4.61 14.29
N ASN A 367 -2.08 -4.96 14.79
CA ASN A 367 -2.38 -5.11 16.22
C ASN A 367 -1.92 -3.92 17.08
N GLU A 368 -0.84 -4.01 17.85
CA GLU A 368 -0.30 -2.93 18.68
C GLU A 368 0.85 -2.17 18.02
N SER A 369 1.14 -2.46 16.76
CA SER A 369 2.26 -1.91 16.00
C SER A 369 1.80 -1.04 14.82
N LEU A 370 2.51 0.06 14.60
CA LEU A 370 2.37 0.93 13.45
C LEU A 370 3.61 0.86 12.58
N TYR A 371 3.36 0.68 11.29
CA TYR A 371 4.35 0.80 10.25
C TYR A 371 3.97 1.98 9.36
N TYR A 372 4.97 2.77 9.00
CA TYR A 372 4.78 3.91 8.09
C TYR A 372 6.03 4.09 7.24
N TYR A 373 5.86 4.62 6.05
CA TYR A 373 6.97 5.03 5.20
C TYR A 373 7.20 6.52 5.35
N ASP A 374 8.46 6.97 5.48
CA ASP A 374 8.82 8.40 5.49
C ASP A 374 9.81 8.71 4.35
N GLY A 375 9.57 9.84 3.67
CA GLY A 375 10.20 10.20 2.41
C GLY A 375 11.26 11.30 2.49
N GLU A 376 12.33 11.18 3.28
CA GLU A 376 13.37 12.23 3.36
C GLU A 376 14.58 12.00 2.41
N VAL A 377 15.38 13.04 2.17
CA VAL A 377 16.76 12.95 1.64
C VAL A 377 17.70 12.43 2.74
N GLY A 378 18.00 11.13 2.72
CA GLY A 378 18.90 10.46 3.68
C GLY A 378 18.21 9.45 4.61
N TRP A 379 16.89 9.59 4.79
CA TRP A 379 16.03 8.70 5.59
C TRP A 379 14.81 8.25 4.79
N ARG A 380 15.03 7.57 3.66
CA ARG A 380 13.94 6.87 2.95
C ARG A 380 13.77 5.48 3.52
N GLY A 381 12.55 5.13 3.88
CA GLY A 381 12.18 3.75 4.13
C GLY A 381 11.04 3.57 5.12
N TRP A 382 10.80 2.30 5.41
CA TRP A 382 9.81 1.88 6.37
C TRP A 382 10.32 2.05 7.80
N HIS A 383 9.40 2.43 8.68
CA HIS A 383 9.60 2.53 10.11
C HIS A 383 8.54 1.70 10.83
N GLY A 384 8.94 1.04 11.91
CA GLY A 384 8.06 0.33 12.83
C GLY A 384 8.12 0.97 14.21
N MET A 385 6.98 1.04 14.90
CA MET A 385 6.90 1.44 16.30
C MET A 385 5.65 0.87 16.98
N ALA A 386 5.63 0.85 18.30
CA ALA A 386 4.41 0.54 19.06
C ALA A 386 3.41 1.70 18.98
N MET A 387 2.11 1.38 18.87
CA MET A 387 1.02 2.35 18.82
C MET A 387 0.72 3.04 20.15
N ALA A 388 1.19 2.46 21.25
CA ALA A 388 1.22 3.15 22.55
C ALA A 388 2.27 4.27 22.62
N GLY A 389 3.10 4.42 21.57
CA GLY A 389 4.23 5.33 21.52
C GLY A 389 5.57 4.61 21.67
N GLY A 390 6.64 5.29 21.27
CA GLY A 390 7.99 4.73 21.31
C GLY A 390 8.92 5.39 20.30
N LYS A 391 10.17 4.97 20.28
CA LYS A 391 11.13 5.41 19.26
C LYS A 391 10.92 4.57 17.99
N PRO A 392 10.71 5.19 16.82
CA PRO A 392 10.66 4.46 15.56
C PRO A 392 11.95 3.72 15.27
N VAL A 393 11.82 2.50 14.76
CA VAL A 393 12.92 1.67 14.28
C VAL A 393 12.84 1.57 12.77
N ARG A 394 13.97 1.73 12.09
CA ARG A 394 14.03 1.58 10.63
C ARG A 394 13.90 0.11 10.25
N ILE A 395 12.98 -0.19 9.35
CA ILE A 395 12.72 -1.50 8.79
C ILE A 395 13.40 -1.58 7.41
N ALA A 396 14.32 -2.53 7.26
CA ALA A 396 15.03 -2.72 6.00
C ALA A 396 14.18 -3.50 4.99
N GLY A 397 14.01 -2.98 3.77
CA GLY A 397 13.15 -3.58 2.74
C GLY A 397 11.81 -2.88 2.65
N GLU A 398 10.85 -3.56 2.03
CA GLU A 398 9.53 -3.01 1.72
C GLU A 398 8.45 -3.81 2.44
N VAL A 399 7.49 -3.11 3.05
CA VAL A 399 6.37 -3.70 3.80
C VAL A 399 5.13 -3.79 2.91
N LEU A 400 4.45 -4.94 2.95
CA LEU A 400 3.29 -5.26 2.12
C LEU A 400 1.95 -5.19 2.85
N GLY A 401 1.95 -5.40 4.17
CA GLY A 401 0.74 -5.49 4.98
C GLY A 401 1.00 -6.30 6.25
N CYS A 402 -0.03 -6.54 7.07
CA CYS A 402 0.13 -7.23 8.36
C CYS A 402 0.23 -8.74 8.21
N ALA A 403 1.16 -9.37 8.92
CA ALA A 403 1.33 -10.82 8.93
C ALA A 403 0.11 -11.50 9.57
N PRO A 404 -0.32 -12.68 9.08
CA PRO A 404 -1.44 -13.43 9.67
C PRO A 404 -1.22 -13.88 11.11
#